data_AF-A0A164AL59-F1
#
_entry.id   AF-A0A164AL59-F1
#
_cell.length_a   1.000
_cell.length_b   1.000
_cell.length_c   1.000
_cell.angle_alpha   90.00
_cell.angle_beta   90.00
_cell.angle_gamma   90.00
#
_symmetry.space_group_name_H-M   'P 1'
#
loop_
_entity.id
_entity.type
_entity.pdbx_description
1 polymer ?
#
loop_
_entity_poly.entity_id
_entity_poly.type
_entity_poly.pdbx_seq_one_letter_code
_entity_poly.pdbx_strand_id
1 'polypeptide(L)' 'MTALNFEGPYGQSYPKSIRHSIPGYDTLHEIALSAMHNMAPLATRVLVVGPEPGEQLPDLLNTCPEAELTILEQSQR' A
#
# COMPACT_ATOMS: atom_id res chain seq x y z
N MET A 1 -8.29 -21.35 -2.68
CA MET A 1 -8.06 -20.32 -1.65
C MET A 1 -9.32 -19.47 -1.57
N THR A 2 -9.86 -19.24 -0.39
CA THR A 2 -11.00 -18.33 -0.19
C THR A 2 -10.50 -16.92 -0.45
N ALA A 3 -11.13 -16.18 -1.36
CA ALA A 3 -10.76 -14.79 -1.62
C ALA A 3 -11.02 -13.95 -0.37
N LEU A 4 -10.07 -13.10 0.01
CA LEU A 4 -10.28 -12.11 1.05
C LEU A 4 -11.28 -11.07 0.54
N ASN A 5 -12.26 -10.70 1.38
CA ASN A 5 -13.27 -9.70 1.07
C ASN A 5 -12.96 -8.42 1.86
N PHE A 6 -12.42 -7.41 1.18
CA PHE A 6 -12.10 -6.12 1.79
C PHE A 6 -13.28 -5.14 1.80
N GLU A 7 -14.40 -5.41 1.14
CA GLU A 7 -15.64 -4.61 1.27
C GLU A 7 -16.44 -4.96 2.53
N GLY A 8 -16.20 -6.14 3.09
CA GLY A 8 -16.92 -6.65 4.25
C GLY A 8 -16.35 -6.20 5.61
N PRO A 9 -16.90 -6.75 6.71
CA PRO A 9 -16.40 -6.51 8.07
C PRO A 9 -14.89 -6.81 8.24
N TYR A 10 -14.36 -7.72 7.42
CA TYR A 10 -12.93 -8.00 7.36
C TYR A 10 -12.14 -6.73 7.01
N GLY A 11 -12.43 -6.07 5.87
CA GLY A 11 -11.73 -4.86 5.46
C GLY A 11 -11.85 -3.70 6.44
N GLN A 12 -12.98 -3.57 7.14
CA GLN A 12 -13.15 -2.54 8.19
C GLN A 12 -12.22 -2.76 9.39
N SER A 13 -11.98 -4.01 9.78
CA SER A 13 -11.10 -4.35 10.91
C SER A 13 -9.63 -4.51 10.50
N TYR A 14 -9.38 -4.66 9.20
CA TYR A 14 -8.10 -5.06 8.65
C TYR A 14 -6.96 -4.06 8.95
N PRO A 15 -7.10 -2.73 8.74
CA PRO A 15 -6.03 -1.77 9.06
C PRO A 15 -5.58 -1.84 10.53
N LYS A 16 -6.54 -1.98 11.45
CA LYS A 16 -6.23 -2.15 12.87
C LYS A 16 -5.53 -3.49 13.11
N SER A 17 -6.04 -4.57 12.54
CA SER A 17 -5.48 -5.92 12.72
C SER A 17 -4.03 -6.00 12.25
N ILE A 18 -3.75 -5.55 11.02
CA ILE A 18 -2.42 -5.67 10.40
C ILE A 18 -1.37 -4.82 11.13
N ARG A 19 -1.74 -3.62 11.58
CA ARG A 19 -0.85 -2.74 12.34
C ARG A 19 -0.48 -3.32 13.71
N HIS A 20 -1.37 -4.05 14.36
CA HIS A 20 -1.08 -4.70 15.65
C HIS A 20 -0.36 -6.06 15.49
N SER A 21 -0.49 -6.72 14.33
CA SER A 21 0.08 -8.04 14.11
C SER A 21 1.52 -8.02 13.60
N ILE A 22 1.96 -6.90 13.01
CA ILE A 22 3.33 -6.73 12.50
C ILE A 22 4.16 -5.87 13.48
N PRO A 23 5.16 -6.45 14.18
CA PRO A 23 6.09 -5.67 14.97
C PRO A 23 6.82 -4.62 14.11
N GLY A 24 6.75 -3.36 14.53
CA GLY A 24 7.39 -2.26 13.80
C GLY A 24 6.66 -1.86 12.52
N TYR A 25 5.37 -2.18 12.36
CA TYR A 25 4.55 -1.80 11.21
C TYR A 25 4.79 -0.36 10.75
N ASP A 26 4.72 0.60 11.67
CA ASP A 26 4.88 2.03 11.36
C ASP A 26 6.30 2.35 10.91
N THR A 27 7.32 1.81 11.60
CA THR A 27 8.73 2.01 11.25
C THR A 27 9.05 1.46 9.85
N LEU A 28 8.47 0.31 9.47
CA LEU A 28 8.66 -0.25 8.14
C LEU A 28 8.08 0.67 7.06
N HIS A 29 6.91 1.26 7.30
CA HIS A 29 6.30 2.20 6.37
C HIS A 29 7.06 3.52 6.28
N GLU A 30 7.58 4.05 7.39
CA GLU A 30 8.44 5.24 7.38
C GLU A 30 9.74 5.02 6.58
N ILE A 31 10.37 3.84 6.72
CA ILE A 31 11.55 3.47 5.94
C ILE A 31 11.20 3.37 4.45
N ALA A 32 10.09 2.73 4.11
CA ALA A 32 9.64 2.60 2.73
C ALA A 32 9.39 3.97 2.09
N LEU A 33 8.65 4.85 2.77
CA LEU A 33 8.38 6.21 2.30
C LEU A 33 9.67 7.01 2.10
N SER A 34 10.60 6.92 3.05
CA SER A 34 11.92 7.59 2.95
C SER A 34 12.74 7.06 1.78
N ALA A 35 12.77 5.74 1.57
CA ALA A 35 13.47 5.13 0.44
C ALA A 35 12.87 5.59 -0.89
N MET A 36 11.53 5.63 -0.96
CA MET A 36 10.87 6.12 -2.15
C MET A 36 11.17 7.59 -2.42
N HIS A 37 11.06 8.49 -1.44
CA HIS A 37 11.42 9.90 -1.67
C HIS A 37 12.82 10.11 -2.27
N ASN A 38 13.77 9.23 -1.98
CA ASN A 38 15.11 9.27 -2.55
C ASN A 38 15.22 8.67 -3.97
N MET A 39 14.35 7.73 -4.34
CA MET A 39 14.44 6.98 -5.60
C MET A 39 13.36 7.35 -6.64
N ALA A 40 12.22 7.82 -6.17
CA ALA A 40 10.97 8.09 -6.87
C ALA A 40 10.96 9.28 -7.85
N PRO A 41 11.69 10.40 -7.64
CA PRO A 41 11.51 11.59 -8.47
C PRO A 41 11.77 11.38 -9.97
N LEU A 42 12.45 10.29 -10.33
CA LEU A 42 12.78 9.92 -11.71
C LEU A 42 11.91 8.76 -12.23
N ALA A 43 11.05 8.19 -11.40
CA ALA A 43 10.20 7.07 -11.80
C ALA A 43 9.10 7.57 -12.75
N THR A 44 9.05 7.00 -13.95
CA THR A 44 7.98 7.25 -14.92
C THR A 44 6.84 6.24 -14.82
N ARG A 45 7.06 5.13 -14.11
CA ARG A 45 6.08 4.07 -13.88
C ARG A 45 6.20 3.52 -12.47
N VAL A 46 5.06 3.25 -11.84
CA VAL A 46 4.95 2.65 -10.51
C VAL A 46 4.04 1.43 -10.60
N LEU A 47 4.51 0.29 -10.11
CA LEU A 47 3.70 -0.91 -9.93
C LEU A 47 3.50 -1.15 -8.43
N VAL A 48 2.24 -1.14 -8.01
CA VAL A 48 1.84 -1.53 -6.65
C VAL A 48 1.21 -2.91 -6.70
N VAL A 49 1.76 -3.85 -5.92
CA VAL A 49 1.27 -5.23 -5.83
C VAL A 49 0.66 -5.43 -4.45
N GLY A 50 -0.58 -5.90 -4.39
CA GLY A 50 -1.31 -6.12 -3.14
C GLY A 50 -1.44 -4.84 -2.31
N PRO A 51 -2.08 -3.77 -2.83
CA PRO A 51 -2.29 -2.52 -2.07
C PRO A 51 -3.22 -2.69 -0.86
N GLU A 52 -3.96 -3.80 -0.78
CA GLU A 52 -4.99 -4.01 0.26
C GLU A 52 -6.01 -2.82 0.20
N PRO A 53 -6.63 -2.33 1.30
CA PRO A 53 -7.47 -1.12 1.24
C PRO A 53 -6.75 0.16 0.77
N GLY A 54 -5.43 0.16 0.67
CA GLY A 54 -4.68 1.27 0.08
C GLY A 54 -4.58 2.53 0.94
N GLU A 55 -4.75 2.44 2.27
CA GLU A 55 -4.69 3.59 3.17
C GLU A 55 -3.40 4.41 3.04
N GLN A 56 -2.27 3.76 2.75
CA GLN A 56 -0.97 4.42 2.61
C GLN A 56 -0.55 4.71 1.17
N LEU A 57 -1.37 4.31 0.20
CA LEU A 57 -1.09 4.55 -1.22
C LEU A 57 -0.99 6.04 -1.58
N PRO A 58 -1.87 6.93 -1.06
CA PRO A 58 -1.80 8.36 -1.40
C PRO A 58 -0.44 8.98 -1.07
N ASP A 59 0.10 8.72 0.12
CA ASP A 59 1.40 9.27 0.54
C ASP A 59 2.54 8.72 -0.33
N LEU A 60 2.47 7.45 -0.69
CA LEU A 60 3.39 6.81 -1.63
C LEU A 60 3.33 7.47 -3.03
N LEU A 61 2.13 7.69 -3.57
CA LEU A 61 1.92 8.22 -4.92
C LEU A 61 2.26 9.70 -5.05
N ASN A 62 2.10 10.46 -3.96
CA ASN A 62 2.52 11.86 -3.92
C ASN A 62 4.03 12.04 -4.14
N THR A 63 4.84 10.99 -3.96
CA THR A 63 6.29 11.02 -4.24
C THR A 63 6.62 10.88 -5.74
N CYS A 64 5.67 10.39 -6.55
CA CYS A 64 5.80 10.14 -7.99
C CYS A 64 4.62 10.79 -8.76
N PRO A 65 4.41 12.12 -8.71
CA PRO A 65 3.18 12.73 -9.20
C PRO A 65 2.91 12.52 -10.70
N GLU A 66 3.98 12.37 -11.50
CA GLU A 66 3.89 12.20 -12.95
C GLU A 66 4.05 10.74 -13.41
N ALA A 67 4.14 9.78 -12.48
CA ALA A 67 4.35 8.39 -12.84
C ALA A 67 3.05 7.68 -13.24
N GLU A 68 3.13 6.84 -14.28
CA GLU A 68 2.04 5.94 -14.65
C GLU A 68 1.87 4.85 -13.57
N LEU A 69 0.71 4.81 -12.92
CA LEU A 69 0.42 3.85 -11.85
C LEU A 69 -0.30 2.61 -12.37
N THR A 70 0.27 1.44 -12.09
CA THR A 70 -0.39 0.14 -12.23
C THR A 70 -0.61 -0.48 -10.86
N ILE A 71 -1.82 -0.97 -10.61
CA ILE A 71 -2.17 -1.68 -9.37
C ILE A 71 -2.53 -3.12 -9.71
N LEU A 72 -1.89 -4.07 -9.04
CA LEU A 72 -2.19 -5.50 -9.12
C LEU A 72 -2.77 -5.97 -7.79
N GLU A 73 -4.07 -6.29 -7.77
CA GLU A 73 -4.77 -6.83 -6.61
C GLU A 73 -5.49 -8.12 -7.01
N GLN A 74 -5.32 -9.18 -6.21
CA GLN A 74 -5.94 -10.49 -6.42
C GLN A 74 -7.22 -10.67 -5.59
N SER A 75 -7.39 -9.90 -4.51
CA SER A 75 -8.61 -9.94 -3.70
C SER A 75 -9.79 -9.34 -4.45
N GLN A 76 -10.99 -9.84 -4.17
CA GLN A 76 -12.20 -9.18 -4.63
C GLN A 76 -12.31 -7.83 -3.94
N ARG A 77 -12.38 -6.79 -4.78
CA ARG A 77 -12.64 -5.43 -4.37
C ARG A 77 -14.11 -5.16 -4.25
#